data_AF-A0A5J4QT10-F1
#
_entry.id   AF-A0A5J4QT10-F1
#
_cell.length_a   1.000
_cell.length_b   1.000
_cell.length_c   1.000
_cell.angle_alpha   90.00
_cell.angle_beta   90.00
_cell.angle_gamma   90.00
#
_symmetry.space_group_name_H-M   'P 1'
#
loop_
_entity.id
_entity.type
_entity.pdbx_description
1 polymer ?
#
loop_
_entity_poly.entity_id
_entity_poly.type
_entity_poly.pdbx_seq_one_letter_code
_entity_poly.pdbx_strand_id
1 'polypeptide(L)' 'VATDGIVRINLNETGIERLRAHPYFNFYQAKAIVEYRKKKGRLKSLKQLALYEEFSEMDFERMEHYVCFE' A
#
# COMPACT_ATOMS: atom_id res chain seq x y z
N VAL A 1 5.94 -11.58 -22.34
CA VAL A 1 4.87 -12.25 -21.60
C VAL A 1 4.00 -11.16 -20.99
N ALA A 2 2.78 -10.98 -21.48
CA ALA A 2 1.83 -10.06 -20.86
C ALA A 2 1.36 -10.71 -19.55
N THR A 3 1.76 -10.20 -18.40
CA THR A 3 1.28 -10.66 -17.09
C THR A 3 -0.11 -10.08 -16.85
N ASP A 4 -1.07 -10.61 -17.61
CA ASP A 4 -2.50 -10.41 -17.43
C ASP A 4 -2.94 -11.24 -16.21
N GLY A 5 -3.29 -10.58 -15.10
CA GLY A 5 -3.95 -11.25 -13.97
C GLY A 5 -3.54 -10.84 -12.56
N ILE A 6 -2.52 -10.01 -12.35
CA ILE A 6 -2.22 -9.50 -10.99
C ILE A 6 -3.19 -8.36 -10.67
N VAL A 7 -4.24 -8.67 -9.91
CA VAL A 7 -5.17 -7.67 -9.38
C VAL A 7 -4.41 -6.81 -8.37
N ARG A 8 -4.05 -5.59 -8.77
CA ARG A 8 -3.42 -4.61 -7.90
C ARG A 8 -4.43 -4.02 -6.93
N ILE A 9 -3.98 -3.75 -5.71
CA ILE A 9 -4.77 -3.12 -4.67
C ILE A 9 -4.62 -1.60 -4.79
N ASN A 10 -5.73 -0.89 -5.02
CA ASN A 10 -5.70 0.57 -4.99
C ASN A 10 -5.56 1.08 -3.56
N LEU A 11 -4.40 1.62 -3.20
CA LEU A 11 -4.15 2.13 -1.85
C LEU A 11 -4.98 3.38 -1.51
N ASN A 12 -5.45 4.12 -2.51
CA ASN A 12 -6.30 5.30 -2.30
C ASN A 12 -7.74 4.95 -1.92
N GLU A 13 -8.25 3.82 -2.39
CA GLU A 13 -9.64 3.40 -2.16
C GLU A 13 -9.79 2.27 -1.15
N THR A 14 -8.72 1.51 -0.90
CA THR A 14 -8.79 0.31 -0.05
C THR A 14 -8.83 0.65 1.43
N GLY A 15 -9.74 0.01 2.19
CA GLY A 15 -9.83 0.13 3.65
C GLY A 15 -8.82 -0.75 4.41
N ILE A 16 -8.74 -0.58 5.74
CA ILE A 16 -7.81 -1.34 6.59
C ILE A 16 -8.01 -2.86 6.45
N GLU A 17 -9.26 -3.32 6.50
CA GLU A 17 -9.58 -4.75 6.50
C GLU A 17 -9.13 -5.45 5.21
N ARG A 18 -9.34 -4.78 4.07
CA ARG A 18 -8.94 -5.32 2.76
C ARG A 18 -7.44 -5.25 2.53
N LEU A 19 -6.74 -4.24 3.06
CA LEU A 19 -5.28 -4.23 3.08
C LEU A 19 -4.75 -5.41 3.91
N ARG A 20 -5.26 -5.61 5.13
CA ARG A 20 -4.84 -6.71 6.03
C ARG A 20 -5.12 -8.11 5.51
N ALA A 21 -6.06 -8.26 4.58
CA ALA A 21 -6.31 -9.53 3.92
C ALA A 21 -5.19 -9.93 2.95
N HIS A 22 -4.29 -9.00 2.61
CA HIS A 22 -3.15 -9.25 1.74
C HIS A 22 -1.91 -9.67 2.54
N PRO A 23 -1.15 -10.68 2.10
CA PRO A 23 -0.02 -11.24 2.85
C PRO A 23 1.12 -10.25 3.13
N TYR A 24 1.20 -9.13 2.38
CA TYR A 24 2.25 -8.12 2.56
C TYR A 24 1.83 -6.93 3.41
N PHE A 25 0.59 -6.86 3.89
CA PHE A 25 0.14 -5.73 4.72
C PHE A 25 -0.28 -6.21 6.10
N ASN A 26 0.35 -5.67 7.13
CA ASN A 26 -0.10 -5.83 8.50
C ASN A 26 -1.06 -4.71 8.93
N PHE A 27 -1.62 -4.82 10.15
CA PHE A 27 -2.55 -3.83 10.69
C PHE A 27 -1.93 -2.42 10.77
N TYR A 28 -0.67 -2.31 11.17
CA TYR A 28 0.02 -1.03 11.34
C TYR A 28 0.27 -0.35 10.00
N GLN A 29 0.77 -1.10 9.00
CA GLN A 29 0.95 -0.61 7.63
C GLN A 29 -0.38 -0.16 7.02
N ALA A 30 -1.44 -0.96 7.17
CA ALA A 30 -2.77 -0.61 6.68
C ALA A 30 -3.31 0.66 7.35
N LYS A 31 -3.14 0.79 8.67
CA LYS A 31 -3.51 1.98 9.43
C LYS A 31 -2.71 3.21 8.97
N ALA A 32 -1.40 3.07 8.78
CA ALA A 32 -0.52 4.14 8.31
C ALA A 32 -0.96 4.67 6.93
N ILE A 33 -1.32 3.79 5.99
CA ILE A 33 -1.85 4.17 4.67
C ILE A 33 -3.14 4.98 4.78
N VAL A 34 -4.06 4.56 5.66
CA VAL A 34 -5.34 5.27 5.86
C VAL A 34 -5.13 6.63 6.51
N GLU A 35 -4.29 6.68 7.54
CA GLU A 35 -3.97 7.92 8.24
C GLU A 35 -3.20 8.89 7.34
N TYR A 36 -2.29 8.39 6.50
CA TYR A 36 -1.64 9.19 5.46
C TYR A 36 -2.68 9.85 4.56
N ARG A 37 -3.65 9.07 4.04
CA ARG A 37 -4.70 9.60 3.15
C ARG A 37 -5.52 10.70 3.80
N LYS A 38 -5.88 10.54 5.07
CA LYS A 38 -6.61 11.55 5.83
C LYS A 38 -5.82 12.83 6.04
N LYS A 39 -4.51 12.72 6.30
CA LYS A 39 -3.65 13.88 6.66
C LYS A 39 -3.04 14.60 5.46
N LYS A 40 -2.61 13.85 4.45
CA LYS A 40 -1.80 14.34 3.30
C LYS A 40 -2.56 14.25 1.97
N GLY A 41 -3.70 13.56 1.93
CA GLY A 41 -4.45 13.30 0.71
C GLY A 41 -3.98 12.05 -0.02
N ARG A 42 -4.30 11.97 -1.33
CA ARG A 42 -4.05 10.78 -2.15
C ARG A 42 -2.55 10.39 -2.20
N LEU A 43 -2.29 9.10 -2.04
CA LEU A 43 -1.00 8.47 -2.31
C LEU A 43 -0.75 8.42 -3.82
N LYS A 44 0.48 8.75 -4.23
CA LYS A 44 0.98 8.65 -5.60
C LYS A 44 2.11 7.62 -5.74
N SER A 45 2.77 7.29 -4.63
CA SER A 45 3.86 6.30 -4.59
C SER A 45 4.08 5.78 -3.17
N LEU A 46 4.59 4.55 -3.05
CA LEU A 46 5.04 3.97 -1.78
C LEU A 46 6.13 4.80 -1.10
N LYS A 47 6.94 5.55 -1.87
CA LYS A 47 7.99 6.44 -1.31
C LYS A 47 7.44 7.49 -0.34
N GLN A 48 6.17 7.88 -0.47
CA GLN A 48 5.54 8.80 0.48
C GLN A 48 5.33 8.19 1.87
N LEU A 49 5.39 6.86 1.97
CA LEU A 49 5.31 6.08 3.20
C LEU A 49 6.70 5.70 3.75
N ALA A 50 7.79 6.01 3.04
CA ALA A 50 9.15 5.64 3.47
C ALA A 50 9.61 6.32 4.77
N LEU A 51 8.90 7.37 5.20
CA LEU A 51 9.14 8.05 6.47
C LEU A 51 8.46 7.37 7.67
N TYR A 52 7.62 6.36 7.42
CA TYR A 52 6.90 5.63 8.46
C TYR A 52 7.71 4.39 8.85
N GLU A 53 7.92 4.22 10.15
CA GLU A 53 8.67 3.10 10.75
C GLU A 53 8.00 1.74 10.50
N GLU A 54 6.71 1.74 10.16
CA GLU A 54 5.93 0.57 9.80
C GLU A 54 6.35 -0.10 8.48
N PHE A 55 7.19 0.54 7.67
CA PHE A 55 7.61 0.05 6.37
C PHE A 55 9.13 -0.06 6.27
N SER A 56 9.60 -1.20 5.75
CA SER A 56 10.99 -1.40 5.34
C SER A 56 11.16 -1.26 3.83
N GLU A 57 12.40 -1.11 3.37
CA GLU A 57 12.71 -1.07 1.94
C GLU A 57 12.26 -2.37 1.22
N MET A 58 12.44 -3.53 1.87
CA MET A 58 11.96 -4.81 1.35
C MET A 58 10.43 -4.89 1.23
N ASP A 59 9.69 -4.23 2.12
CA ASP A 59 8.23 -4.17 2.02
C ASP A 59 7.83 -3.43 0.74
N PHE A 60 8.51 -2.32 0.42
CA PHE A 60 8.21 -1.55 -0.77
C PHE A 60 8.49 -2.33 -2.06
N GLU A 61 9.64 -3.01 -2.15
CA GLU A 61 9.97 -3.85 -3.30
C GLU A 61 8.89 -4.91 -3.56
N ARG A 62 8.39 -5.55 -2.49
CA ARG A 62 7.35 -6.57 -2.60
C ARG A 62 5.99 -5.96 -2.94
N MET A 63 5.60 -4.89 -2.26
CA MET A 63 4.30 -4.24 -2.42
C MET A 63 4.15 -3.60 -3.80
N GLU A 64 5.21 -3.04 -4.36
CA GLU A 64 5.18 -2.31 -5.65
C GLU A 64 4.55 -3.14 -6.78
N HIS A 65 4.73 -4.45 -6.77
CA HIS A 65 4.15 -5.36 -7.77
C HIS A 65 2.63 -5.58 -7.62
N TYR A 66 2.06 -5.32 -6.43
CA TYR A 66 0.67 -5.65 -6.08
C TYR A 66 -0.18 -4.44 -5.71
N VAL A 67 0.33 -3.22 -5.83
CA VAL A 67 -0.40 -1.99 -5.48
C VAL A 67 -0.56 -1.03 -6.67
N CYS A 68 -1.60 -0.22 -6.63
CA CYS A 68 -1.78 0.92 -7.51
C CYS A 68 -2.29 2.14 -6.73
N PHE A 69 -2.32 3.29 -7.42
CA PHE A 69 -2.54 4.62 -6.84
C PHE A 69 -3.60 5.42 -7.60
N GLU A 70 -4.51 4.73 -8.32
CA GLU A 70 -5.55 5.39 -9.11
C GLU A 70 -6.54 6.21 -8.25
#